data_AF-A0A2M7X8T0-F1
#
_entry.id   AF-A0A2M7X8T0-F1
#
_cell.length_a   1.000
_cell.length_b   1.000
_cell.length_c   1.000
_cell.angle_alpha   90.00
_cell.angle_beta   90.00
_cell.angle_gamma   90.00
#
_symmetry.space_group_name_H-M   'P 1'
#
loop_
_entity.id
_entity.type
_entity.pdbx_description
1 polymer ?
#
loop_
_entity_poly.entity_id
_entity_poly.type
_entity_poly.pdbx_seq_one_letter_code
_entity_poly.pdbx_strand_id
1 'polypeptide(L)'
;MPTSEHYPRDLRGYGAHPPFANWPGAARIAVQFVLNLEEGSENCVLHGDAGSEQFLSEIIGAASYPDRHLSMESIYEYGSRVGAWRILREFERRGLPLTVFAVAMAMQRNPELTAACLQAGHELASHGWRWLHYQAMPAELEREHLRRAVAIHTALTGAAPLGWYTGRDSPNTRRLVVEQGGFEYDADYYGDELPFWMTVTLSDGSSRPHLVVPYTLDANDMRFASPQGFNTAGHFFDYLRDSFDVLYAEGAETPRLLSIGMHGR
;
A
#
# COMPACT_ATOMS: atom_id res chain seq x y z
N MET A 1 -28.21 4.61 20.92
CA MET A 1 -27.32 4.86 19.77
C MET A 1 -26.32 5.92 20.18
N PRO A 2 -25.03 5.83 19.82
CA PRO A 2 -24.11 6.93 20.07
C PRO A 2 -24.70 8.20 19.45
N THR A 3 -24.75 9.29 20.20
CA THR A 3 -25.05 10.62 19.66
C THR A 3 -24.00 10.95 18.61
N SER A 4 -24.36 11.71 17.57
CA SER A 4 -23.44 12.06 16.47
C SER A 4 -22.15 12.73 16.95
N GLU A 5 -22.14 13.30 18.17
CA GLU A 5 -21.00 13.97 18.79
C GLU A 5 -19.80 13.05 19.12
N HIS A 6 -19.98 11.73 19.14
CA HIS A 6 -18.91 10.78 19.50
C HIS A 6 -18.67 9.70 18.44
N TYR A 7 -19.09 9.92 17.20
CA TYR A 7 -18.89 8.95 16.12
C TYR A 7 -17.48 9.12 15.51
N PRO A 8 -16.58 8.10 15.63
CA PRO A 8 -15.16 8.26 15.29
C PRO A 8 -14.87 8.09 13.78
N ARG A 9 -15.88 8.29 12.92
CA ARG A 9 -15.75 8.17 11.47
C ARG A 9 -16.31 9.43 10.81
N ASP A 10 -15.51 10.02 9.94
CA ASP A 10 -15.96 11.10 9.08
C ASP A 10 -16.64 10.52 7.84
N LEU A 11 -17.98 10.60 7.80
CA LEU A 11 -18.77 10.21 6.63
C LEU A 11 -19.05 11.37 5.68
N ARG A 12 -18.67 12.60 6.08
CA ARG A 12 -18.89 13.80 5.28
C ARG A 12 -17.70 14.04 4.35
N GLY A 13 -16.48 13.89 4.86
CA GLY A 13 -15.27 14.29 4.17
C GLY A 13 -15.40 15.72 3.65
N TYR A 14 -15.02 15.95 2.40
CA TYR A 14 -15.18 17.24 1.74
C TYR A 14 -16.63 17.61 1.38
N GLY A 15 -17.55 16.63 1.34
CA GLY A 15 -18.92 16.83 0.86
C GLY A 15 -18.98 17.24 -0.62
N ALA A 16 -20.01 17.99 -1.01
CA ALA A 16 -20.29 18.32 -2.41
C ALA A 16 -19.28 19.28 -3.09
N HIS A 17 -18.38 19.90 -2.32
CA HIS A 17 -17.46 20.93 -2.81
C HIS A 17 -16.03 20.67 -2.32
N PRO A 18 -15.35 19.66 -2.89
CA PRO A 18 -13.97 19.36 -2.55
C PRO A 18 -13.00 20.48 -2.95
N PRO A 19 -11.86 20.60 -2.25
CA PRO A 19 -10.87 21.60 -2.56
C PRO A 19 -10.32 21.38 -3.97
N PHE A 20 -9.96 22.48 -4.62
CA PHE A 20 -9.25 22.41 -5.89
C PHE A 20 -7.80 22.04 -5.63
N ALA A 21 -7.38 20.83 -6.02
CA ALA A 21 -6.07 20.28 -5.67
C ALA A 21 -4.88 21.08 -6.22
N ASN A 22 -5.08 21.86 -7.28
CA ASN A 22 -4.07 22.71 -7.91
C ASN A 22 -2.76 21.96 -8.23
N TRP A 23 -2.88 20.80 -8.87
CA TRP A 23 -1.74 19.95 -9.20
C TRP A 23 -0.71 20.69 -10.08
N PRO A 24 0.59 20.34 -9.97
CA PRO A 24 1.64 20.93 -10.80
C PRO A 24 1.32 20.88 -12.29
N GLY A 25 1.67 21.94 -13.01
CA GLY A 25 1.40 22.04 -14.46
C GLY A 25 -0.09 22.14 -14.81
N ALA A 26 -0.96 22.51 -13.86
CA ALA A 26 -2.41 22.52 -14.02
C ALA A 26 -2.96 21.14 -14.48
N ALA A 27 -2.36 20.07 -13.97
CA ALA A 27 -2.80 18.72 -14.29
C ALA A 27 -4.24 18.50 -13.84
N ARG A 28 -5.07 17.97 -14.75
CA ARG A 28 -6.47 17.63 -14.47
C ARG A 28 -6.61 16.41 -13.55
N ILE A 29 -5.57 15.57 -13.51
CA ILE A 29 -5.51 14.38 -12.68
C ILE A 29 -4.06 14.16 -12.24
N ALA A 30 -3.86 13.71 -11.01
CA ALA A 30 -2.61 13.12 -10.57
C ALA A 30 -2.77 11.59 -10.62
N VAL A 31 -1.88 10.88 -11.31
CA VAL A 31 -1.86 9.42 -11.34
C VAL A 31 -0.68 8.93 -10.53
N GLN A 32 -0.93 8.05 -9.57
CA GLN A 32 0.09 7.53 -8.66
C GLN A 32 0.12 6.00 -8.79
N PHE A 33 1.23 5.50 -9.35
CA PHE A 33 1.46 4.07 -9.52
C PHE A 33 2.15 3.49 -8.28
N VAL A 34 1.58 2.41 -7.73
CA VAL A 34 2.12 1.70 -6.57
C VAL A 34 2.57 0.30 -6.98
N LEU A 35 3.86 0.01 -6.80
CA LEU A 35 4.38 -1.36 -6.87
C LEU A 35 4.56 -1.92 -5.46
N ASN A 36 3.81 -2.96 -5.11
CA ASN A 36 3.93 -3.64 -3.83
C ASN A 36 5.07 -4.67 -3.91
N LEU A 37 6.02 -4.56 -2.97
CA LEU A 37 7.16 -5.49 -2.82
C LEU A 37 6.99 -6.25 -1.51
N GLU A 38 6.43 -7.46 -1.62
CA GLU A 38 5.97 -8.28 -0.49
C GLU A 38 6.67 -9.64 -0.46
N GLU A 39 7.19 -10.07 -1.60
CA GLU A 39 7.73 -11.39 -1.86
C GLU A 39 8.96 -11.70 -0.98
N GLY A 40 8.84 -12.76 -0.17
CA GLY A 40 9.81 -13.15 0.86
C GLY A 40 9.46 -12.64 2.26
N SER A 41 8.27 -12.08 2.47
CA SER A 41 7.82 -11.58 3.77
C SER A 41 6.42 -12.04 4.19
N GLU A 42 5.70 -12.68 3.27
CA GLU A 42 4.40 -13.32 3.45
C GLU A 42 4.42 -14.43 4.51
N ASN A 43 3.24 -14.98 4.84
CA ASN A 43 3.15 -16.07 5.80
C ASN A 43 3.95 -17.29 5.34
N CYS A 44 4.94 -17.68 6.14
CA CYS A 44 5.73 -18.87 5.90
C CYS A 44 6.28 -19.42 7.22
N VAL A 45 6.25 -20.74 7.40
CA VAL A 45 6.84 -21.39 8.57
C VAL A 45 8.35 -21.09 8.72
N LEU A 46 9.04 -20.79 7.62
CA LEU A 46 10.45 -20.35 7.63
C LEU A 46 10.65 -18.96 8.22
N HIS A 47 9.58 -18.16 8.31
CA HIS A 47 9.57 -16.83 8.93
C HIS A 47 9.11 -16.87 10.40
N GLY A 48 8.75 -18.07 10.90
CA GLY A 48 8.22 -18.28 12.24
C GLY A 48 6.70 -18.15 12.34
N ASP A 49 5.98 -18.09 11.21
CA ASP A 49 4.52 -18.02 11.21
C ASP A 49 3.89 -19.41 11.43
N ALA A 50 2.65 -19.43 11.91
CA ALA A 50 1.94 -20.67 12.24
C ALA A 50 1.57 -21.53 11.01
N GLY A 51 1.55 -20.94 9.82
CA GLY A 51 1.26 -21.66 8.59
C GLY A 51 1.61 -20.89 7.33
N SER A 52 1.38 -21.51 6.18
CA SER A 52 1.65 -20.96 4.85
C SER A 52 0.66 -19.87 4.45
N GLU A 53 1.10 -19.00 3.52
CA GLU A 53 0.28 -17.95 2.90
C GLU A 53 -0.94 -18.51 2.16
N GLN A 54 -1.99 -17.68 2.12
CA GLN A 54 -3.27 -17.95 1.48
C GLN A 54 -3.71 -16.84 0.52
N PHE A 55 -3.19 -15.63 0.71
CA PHE A 55 -3.70 -14.43 0.07
C PHE A 55 -2.90 -14.06 -1.18
N LEU A 56 -3.57 -13.41 -2.15
CA LEU A 56 -3.00 -12.89 -3.40
C LEU A 56 -2.03 -13.85 -4.10
N SER A 57 -2.57 -14.97 -4.56
CA SER A 57 -1.87 -15.95 -5.38
C SER A 57 -2.80 -16.52 -6.45
N GLU A 58 -2.24 -17.27 -7.38
CA GLU A 58 -2.99 -18.04 -8.40
C GLU A 58 -3.89 -19.13 -7.79
N ILE A 59 -3.69 -19.49 -6.51
CA ILE A 59 -4.46 -20.50 -5.80
C ILE A 59 -5.55 -19.80 -4.98
N ILE A 60 -6.57 -19.29 -5.67
CA ILE A 60 -7.69 -18.60 -5.01
C ILE A 60 -8.39 -19.55 -4.04
N GLY A 61 -8.45 -19.17 -2.76
CA GLY A 61 -9.01 -20.01 -1.69
C GLY A 61 -8.04 -21.06 -1.14
N ALA A 62 -6.73 -20.88 -1.32
CA ALA A 62 -5.71 -21.74 -0.72
C ALA A 62 -5.92 -21.91 0.80
N ALA A 63 -5.75 -23.13 1.29
CA ALA A 63 -5.67 -23.41 2.71
C ALA A 63 -4.29 -23.00 3.25
N SER A 64 -4.24 -22.64 4.54
CA SER A 64 -2.97 -22.52 5.26
C SER A 64 -2.58 -23.87 5.85
N TYR A 65 -1.32 -24.24 5.68
CA TYR A 65 -0.76 -25.48 6.23
C TYR A 65 0.26 -25.13 7.32
N PRO A 66 0.33 -25.88 8.44
CA PRO A 66 1.39 -25.75 9.44
C PRO A 66 2.72 -26.36 8.95
N ASP A 67 3.02 -26.16 7.67
CA ASP A 67 4.21 -26.60 6.94
C ASP A 67 4.37 -25.68 5.72
N ARG A 68 5.44 -25.88 4.96
CA ARG A 68 5.70 -25.20 3.70
C ARG A 68 4.66 -25.56 2.65
N HIS A 69 4.13 -24.54 1.97
CA HIS A 69 3.30 -24.72 0.79
C HIS A 69 4.12 -24.37 -0.45
N LEU A 70 4.82 -25.36 -1.01
CA LEU A 70 5.81 -25.12 -2.06
C LEU A 70 5.25 -24.45 -3.32
N SER A 71 4.00 -24.75 -3.70
CA SER A 71 3.34 -24.04 -4.81
C SER A 71 3.20 -22.54 -4.51
N MET A 72 2.71 -22.20 -3.31
CA MET A 72 2.55 -20.81 -2.86
C MET A 72 3.90 -20.09 -2.82
N GLU A 73 4.93 -20.70 -2.25
CA GLU A 73 6.28 -20.13 -2.21
C GLU A 73 6.77 -19.82 -3.63
N SER A 74 6.64 -20.75 -4.58
CA SER A 74 7.10 -20.54 -5.96
C SER A 74 6.31 -19.45 -6.72
N ILE A 75 5.03 -19.24 -6.39
CA ILE A 75 4.22 -18.13 -6.92
C ILE A 75 4.76 -16.79 -6.44
N TYR A 76 5.06 -16.68 -5.14
CA TYR A 76 5.70 -15.49 -4.57
C TYR A 76 7.12 -15.29 -5.11
N GLU A 77 7.90 -16.35 -5.28
CA GLU A 77 9.23 -16.26 -5.89
C GLU A 77 9.18 -15.70 -7.32
N TYR A 78 8.13 -15.97 -8.10
CA TYR A 78 7.99 -15.38 -9.43
C TYR A 78 7.99 -13.85 -9.40
N GLY A 79 7.32 -13.26 -8.41
CA GLY A 79 7.23 -11.80 -8.29
C GLY A 79 8.59 -11.15 -8.08
N SER A 80 9.38 -11.66 -7.14
CA SER A 80 10.73 -11.15 -6.86
C SER A 80 11.78 -11.50 -7.93
N ARG A 81 11.62 -12.64 -8.62
CA ARG A 81 12.59 -13.14 -9.61
C ARG A 81 12.37 -12.57 -11.00
N VAL A 82 11.10 -12.30 -11.38
CA VAL A 82 10.73 -12.04 -12.77
C VAL A 82 9.80 -10.83 -12.89
N GLY A 83 8.68 -10.84 -12.21
CA GLY A 83 7.61 -9.89 -12.51
C GLY A 83 7.89 -8.45 -12.07
N ALA A 84 8.47 -8.24 -10.89
CA ALA A 84 8.90 -6.89 -10.45
C ALA A 84 9.88 -6.26 -11.45
N TRP A 85 10.87 -7.01 -11.93
CA TRP A 85 11.81 -6.54 -12.95
C TRP A 85 11.13 -6.21 -14.29
N ARG A 86 10.08 -6.95 -14.67
CA ARG A 86 9.31 -6.65 -15.88
C ARG A 86 8.56 -5.34 -15.75
N ILE A 87 7.96 -5.07 -14.59
CA ILE A 87 7.28 -3.80 -14.30
C ILE A 87 8.28 -2.65 -14.30
N LEU A 88 9.40 -2.78 -13.58
CA LEU A 88 10.43 -1.74 -13.53
C LEU A 88 10.95 -1.34 -14.91
N ARG A 89 11.24 -2.32 -15.79
CA ARG A 89 11.65 -2.04 -17.18
C ARG A 89 10.60 -1.27 -17.97
N GLU A 90 9.31 -1.49 -17.70
CA GLU A 90 8.23 -0.80 -18.39
C GLU A 90 8.13 0.67 -17.96
N PHE A 91 8.32 0.96 -16.66
CA PHE A 91 8.38 2.32 -16.14
C PHE A 91 9.64 3.07 -16.61
N GLU A 92 10.80 2.39 -16.58
CA GLU A 92 12.06 2.92 -17.12
C GLU A 92 11.92 3.31 -18.60
N ARG A 93 11.37 2.41 -19.43
CA ARG A 93 11.16 2.66 -20.87
C ARG A 93 10.31 3.90 -21.14
N ARG A 94 9.39 4.23 -20.22
CA ARG A 94 8.48 5.39 -20.34
C ARG A 94 9.00 6.62 -19.61
N GLY A 95 10.08 6.51 -18.84
CA GLY A 95 10.58 7.58 -17.98
C GLY A 95 9.57 8.01 -16.91
N LEU A 96 8.80 7.07 -16.36
CA LEU A 96 7.77 7.35 -15.36
C LEU A 96 8.21 6.95 -13.95
N PRO A 97 7.89 7.75 -12.91
CA PRO A 97 8.11 7.34 -11.52
C PRO A 97 6.99 6.42 -11.03
N LEU A 98 7.28 5.68 -9.96
CA LEU A 98 6.31 4.97 -9.13
C LEU A 98 6.72 5.08 -7.66
N THR A 99 5.79 4.78 -6.76
CA THR A 99 6.08 4.52 -5.34
C THR A 99 6.10 3.02 -5.11
N VAL A 100 7.11 2.52 -4.42
CA VAL A 100 7.20 1.14 -3.98
C VAL A 100 6.66 1.05 -2.56
N PHE A 101 5.61 0.27 -2.36
CA PHE A 101 5.18 -0.15 -1.02
C PHE A 101 6.02 -1.36 -0.63
N ALA A 102 7.12 -1.10 0.09
CA ALA A 102 8.16 -2.07 0.33
C ALA A 102 8.10 -2.67 1.74
N VAL A 103 7.83 -3.96 1.81
CA VAL A 103 7.83 -4.70 3.08
C VAL A 103 9.29 -4.92 3.49
N ALA A 104 9.64 -4.50 4.70
CA ALA A 104 11.04 -4.40 5.09
C ALA A 104 11.79 -5.75 5.09
N MET A 105 11.12 -6.86 5.46
CA MET A 105 11.74 -8.19 5.34
C MET A 105 12.01 -8.57 3.88
N ALA A 106 11.10 -8.26 2.95
CA ALA A 106 11.30 -8.53 1.52
C ALA A 106 12.48 -7.73 0.96
N MET A 107 12.63 -6.46 1.37
CA MET A 107 13.79 -5.64 1.02
C MET A 107 15.12 -6.28 1.45
N GLN A 108 15.18 -6.83 2.67
CA GLN A 108 16.39 -7.50 3.18
C GLN A 108 16.73 -8.77 2.40
N ARG A 109 15.72 -9.49 1.90
CA ARG A 109 15.93 -10.74 1.15
C ARG A 109 16.34 -10.49 -0.30
N ASN A 110 15.91 -9.37 -0.89
CA ASN A 110 16.30 -8.97 -2.23
C ASN A 110 16.89 -7.54 -2.24
N PRO A 111 18.12 -7.37 -1.72
CA PRO A 111 18.78 -6.07 -1.69
C PRO A 111 19.10 -5.55 -3.10
N GLU A 112 19.27 -6.43 -4.10
CA GLU A 112 19.48 -6.05 -5.50
C GLU A 112 18.25 -5.35 -6.08
N LEU A 113 17.06 -5.93 -5.92
CA LEU A 113 15.82 -5.30 -6.36
C LEU A 113 15.55 -3.99 -5.60
N THR A 114 15.82 -3.97 -4.29
CA THR A 114 15.71 -2.74 -3.48
C THR A 114 16.63 -1.64 -4.01
N ALA A 115 17.88 -1.97 -4.30
CA ALA A 115 18.84 -1.03 -4.87
C ALA A 115 18.42 -0.55 -6.25
N ALA A 116 17.84 -1.41 -7.09
CA ALA A 116 17.35 -1.03 -8.41
C ALA A 116 16.21 -0.01 -8.33
N CYS A 117 15.26 -0.18 -7.41
CA CYS A 117 14.18 0.80 -7.17
C CYS A 117 14.74 2.16 -6.75
N LEU A 118 15.71 2.19 -5.82
CA LEU A 118 16.37 3.42 -5.38
C LEU A 118 17.15 4.11 -6.52
N GLN A 119 17.92 3.34 -7.29
CA GLN A 119 18.70 3.85 -8.41
C GLN A 119 17.83 4.42 -9.53
N ALA A 120 16.64 3.86 -9.73
CA ALA A 120 15.63 4.36 -10.66
C ALA A 120 14.91 5.63 -10.16
N GLY A 121 15.18 6.08 -8.92
CA GLY A 121 14.58 7.28 -8.33
C GLY A 121 13.14 7.07 -7.90
N HIS A 122 12.70 5.83 -7.67
CA HIS A 122 11.38 5.53 -7.11
C HIS A 122 11.36 5.81 -5.61
N GLU A 123 10.21 6.25 -5.11
CA GLU A 123 9.97 6.36 -3.66
C GLU A 123 9.87 4.95 -3.06
N LEU A 124 10.44 4.72 -1.87
CA LEU A 124 10.21 3.50 -1.10
C LEU A 124 9.44 3.87 0.18
N ALA A 125 8.11 3.75 0.14
CA ALA A 125 7.28 3.88 1.33
C ALA A 125 7.28 2.56 2.10
N SER A 126 7.08 2.63 3.42
CA SER A 126 7.07 1.45 4.27
C SER A 126 5.77 0.68 4.10
N HIS A 127 5.88 -0.60 3.73
CA HIS A 127 4.77 -1.54 3.74
C HIS A 127 4.77 -2.47 4.98
N GLY A 128 5.26 -1.96 6.11
CA GLY A 128 5.44 -2.72 7.34
C GLY A 128 6.70 -3.60 7.35
N TRP A 129 6.92 -4.32 8.45
CA TRP A 129 8.06 -5.26 8.55
C TRP A 129 7.74 -6.61 7.90
N ARG A 130 6.49 -7.06 8.06
CA ARG A 130 5.96 -8.33 7.56
C ARG A 130 4.65 -8.07 6.84
N TRP A 131 4.40 -8.83 5.78
CA TRP A 131 3.13 -8.81 5.07
C TRP A 131 2.15 -9.82 5.69
N LEU A 132 1.51 -9.40 6.77
CA LEU A 132 0.59 -10.23 7.58
C LEU A 132 -0.78 -9.52 7.71
N HIS A 133 -1.72 -10.19 8.35
CA HIS A 133 -2.97 -9.56 8.78
C HIS A 133 -2.83 -9.03 10.21
N TYR A 134 -2.83 -7.69 10.37
CA TYR A 134 -2.58 -7.02 11.66
C TYR A 134 -3.83 -6.81 12.53
N GLN A 135 -5.03 -7.05 12.00
CA GLN A 135 -6.32 -6.81 12.65
C GLN A 135 -6.41 -7.27 14.11
N ALA A 136 -5.83 -8.43 14.43
CA ALA A 136 -5.83 -9.02 15.77
C ALA A 136 -4.46 -8.97 16.48
N MET A 137 -3.48 -8.28 15.89
CA MET A 137 -2.15 -8.17 16.46
C MET A 137 -2.18 -7.29 17.72
N PRO A 138 -1.54 -7.71 18.83
CA PRO A 138 -1.37 -6.84 19.99
C PRO A 138 -0.60 -5.57 19.61
N ALA A 139 -1.09 -4.40 20.05
CA ALA A 139 -0.53 -3.11 19.69
C ALA A 139 0.97 -2.96 20.01
N GLU A 140 1.46 -3.62 21.07
CA GLU A 140 2.89 -3.62 21.40
C GLU A 140 3.75 -4.36 20.38
N LEU A 141 3.26 -5.51 19.88
CA LEU A 141 3.95 -6.28 18.84
C LEU A 141 3.89 -5.54 17.50
N GLU A 142 2.75 -4.93 17.17
CA GLU A 142 2.62 -4.10 15.98
C GLU A 142 3.57 -2.89 16.02
N ARG A 143 3.72 -2.24 17.19
CA ARG A 143 4.69 -1.15 17.39
C ARG A 143 6.13 -1.62 17.21
N GLU A 144 6.46 -2.84 17.66
CA GLU A 144 7.77 -3.45 17.41
C GLU A 144 8.00 -3.67 15.91
N HIS A 145 7.03 -4.24 15.20
CA HIS A 145 7.08 -4.43 13.75
C HIS A 145 7.29 -3.09 13.03
N LEU A 146 6.58 -2.04 13.44
CA LEU A 146 6.72 -0.70 12.88
C LEU A 146 8.14 -0.15 13.05
N ARG A 147 8.67 -0.17 14.27
CA ARG A 147 10.04 0.29 14.56
C ARG A 147 11.08 -0.49 13.77
N ARG A 148 10.89 -1.80 13.64
CA ARG A 148 11.78 -2.67 12.87
C ARG A 148 11.74 -2.34 11.38
N ALA A 149 10.56 -2.07 10.83
CA ALA A 149 10.41 -1.64 9.44
C ALA A 149 11.17 -0.33 9.17
N VAL A 150 10.97 0.69 10.02
CA VAL A 150 11.66 1.99 9.91
C VAL A 150 13.18 1.82 9.98
N ALA A 151 13.67 1.01 10.92
CA ALA A 151 15.11 0.76 11.09
C ALA A 151 15.73 0.08 9.86
N ILE A 152 15.03 -0.91 9.28
CA ILE A 152 15.49 -1.62 8.08
C ILE A 152 15.48 -0.70 6.86
N HIS A 153 14.40 0.06 6.65
CA HIS A 153 14.32 1.07 5.59
C HIS A 153 15.48 2.06 5.70
N THR A 154 15.73 2.57 6.90
CA THR A 154 16.86 3.49 7.15
C THR A 154 18.20 2.86 6.82
N ALA A 155 18.42 1.60 7.21
CA ALA A 155 19.66 0.90 6.95
C ALA A 155 19.90 0.61 5.45
N LEU A 156 18.84 0.30 4.69
CA LEU A 156 18.95 -0.09 3.28
C LEU A 156 18.92 1.09 2.31
N THR A 157 18.21 2.16 2.66
CA THR A 157 17.99 3.31 1.77
C THR A 157 18.80 4.55 2.18
N GLY A 158 19.34 4.58 3.40
CA GLY A 158 20.03 5.73 3.96
C GLY A 158 19.11 6.76 4.63
N ALA A 159 17.78 6.59 4.56
CA ALA A 159 16.81 7.48 5.20
C ALA A 159 15.59 6.72 5.73
N ALA A 160 14.91 7.29 6.72
CA ALA A 160 13.63 6.75 7.19
C ALA A 160 12.55 6.95 6.10
N PRO A 161 11.60 6.01 5.95
CA PRO A 161 10.52 6.12 4.98
C PRO A 161 9.54 7.23 5.40
N LEU A 162 9.06 8.01 4.44
CA LEU A 162 8.12 9.12 4.68
C LEU A 162 6.65 8.69 4.53
N GLY A 163 6.38 7.63 3.78
CA GLY A 163 5.06 7.03 3.62
C GLY A 163 4.89 5.74 4.42
N TRP A 164 3.68 5.47 4.88
CA TRP A 164 3.29 4.20 5.50
C TRP A 164 2.02 3.61 4.90
N TYR A 165 2.02 2.30 4.66
CA TYR A 165 0.83 1.53 4.30
C TYR A 165 0.92 0.12 4.91
N THR A 166 -0.12 -0.38 5.56
CA THR A 166 -0.17 -1.75 6.09
C THR A 166 -1.05 -2.65 5.24
N GLY A 167 -2.09 -2.08 4.65
CA GLY A 167 -3.13 -2.78 3.90
C GLY A 167 -4.09 -3.51 4.83
N ARG A 168 -3.69 -4.69 5.33
CA ARG A 168 -4.49 -5.48 6.28
C ARG A 168 -4.23 -5.01 7.70
N ASP A 169 -4.53 -3.74 7.95
CA ASP A 169 -4.22 -2.98 9.16
C ASP A 169 -4.96 -3.46 10.43
N SER A 170 -4.73 -2.75 11.52
CA SER A 170 -5.39 -2.91 12.82
C SER A 170 -6.06 -1.60 13.24
N PRO A 171 -6.99 -1.62 14.22
CA PRO A 171 -7.56 -0.40 14.79
C PRO A 171 -6.53 0.53 15.44
N ASN A 172 -5.29 0.06 15.64
CA ASN A 172 -4.21 0.82 16.24
C ASN A 172 -3.23 1.40 15.22
N THR A 173 -3.17 0.87 14.00
CA THR A 173 -2.10 1.11 13.03
C THR A 173 -1.82 2.59 12.82
N ARG A 174 -2.83 3.37 12.41
CA ARG A 174 -2.66 4.82 12.17
C ARG A 174 -2.19 5.56 13.41
N ARG A 175 -2.72 5.22 14.59
CA ARG A 175 -2.28 5.81 15.86
C ARG A 175 -0.80 5.50 16.11
N LEU A 176 -0.36 4.26 15.86
CA LEU A 176 1.05 3.85 16.01
C LEU A 176 1.98 4.58 15.02
N VAL A 177 1.53 4.78 13.77
CA VAL A 177 2.25 5.57 12.75
C VAL A 177 2.46 7.01 13.22
N VAL A 178 1.40 7.66 13.70
CA VAL A 178 1.47 9.05 14.19
C VAL A 178 2.27 9.15 15.50
N GLU A 179 2.21 8.15 16.38
CA GLU A 179 3.01 8.07 17.60
C GLU A 179 4.50 7.89 17.31
N GLN A 180 4.86 7.08 16.31
CA GLN A 180 6.25 6.91 15.87
C GLN A 180 6.84 8.24 15.39
N GLY A 181 6.05 9.02 14.63
CA GLY A 181 6.49 10.23 13.98
C GLY A 181 7.43 9.97 12.79
N GLY A 182 7.79 11.03 12.08
CA GLY A 182 8.70 10.96 10.92
C GLY A 182 8.03 10.62 9.58
N PHE A 183 6.76 10.20 9.58
CA PHE A 183 5.98 10.00 8.36
C PHE A 183 5.28 11.29 7.92
N GLU A 184 5.33 11.58 6.63
CA GLU A 184 4.57 12.65 5.98
C GLU A 184 3.14 12.22 5.69
N TYR A 185 2.90 10.95 5.37
CA TYR A 185 1.56 10.42 5.08
C TYR A 185 1.38 8.95 5.47
N ASP A 186 0.12 8.55 5.67
CA ASP A 186 -0.34 7.17 5.61
C ASP A 186 -1.29 6.95 4.42
N ALA A 187 -1.34 5.73 3.91
CA ALA A 187 -2.23 5.32 2.82
C ALA A 187 -3.22 4.21 3.23
N ASP A 188 -3.37 3.93 4.53
CA ASP A 188 -4.34 2.97 5.06
C ASP A 188 -5.76 3.60 5.08
N TYR A 189 -6.24 4.00 3.89
CA TYR A 189 -7.56 4.61 3.69
C TYR A 189 -8.00 4.51 2.23
N TYR A 190 -9.30 4.28 2.00
CA TYR A 190 -9.88 4.05 0.67
C TYR A 190 -11.14 4.89 0.40
N GLY A 191 -11.36 5.94 1.19
CA GLY A 191 -12.64 6.65 1.27
C GLY A 191 -12.68 8.03 0.61
N ASP A 192 -11.67 8.42 -0.17
CA ASP A 192 -11.65 9.71 -0.88
C ASP A 192 -10.73 9.61 -2.12
N GLU A 193 -10.84 10.57 -3.02
CA GLU A 193 -10.03 10.72 -4.25
C GLU A 193 -9.03 11.90 -4.14
N LEU A 194 -8.93 12.49 -2.95
CA LEU A 194 -7.96 13.53 -2.60
C LEU A 194 -7.27 13.23 -1.28
N PRO A 195 -6.00 13.65 -1.12
CA PRO A 195 -5.37 13.69 0.19
C PRO A 195 -6.12 14.61 1.14
N PHE A 196 -6.21 14.24 2.41
CA PHE A 196 -6.89 15.02 3.44
C PHE A 196 -6.21 14.87 4.81
N TRP A 197 -6.44 15.82 5.70
CA TRP A 197 -5.92 15.77 7.06
C TRP A 197 -6.91 15.07 7.99
N MET A 198 -6.45 14.02 8.67
CA MET A 198 -7.20 13.35 9.72
C MET A 198 -6.64 13.74 11.10
N THR A 199 -7.52 14.03 12.05
CA THR A 199 -7.13 14.21 13.45
C THR A 199 -7.05 12.85 14.13
N VAL A 200 -5.85 12.46 14.57
CA VAL A 200 -5.58 11.16 15.20
C VAL A 200 -5.37 11.36 16.70
N THR A 201 -6.19 10.70 17.52
CA THR A 201 -6.03 10.66 18.98
C THR A 201 -4.98 9.62 19.38
N LEU A 202 -4.00 10.04 20.19
CA LEU A 202 -2.85 9.23 20.61
C LEU A 202 -3.08 8.57 21.97
N SER A 203 -2.21 7.64 22.35
CA SER A 203 -2.29 6.95 23.65
C SER A 203 -2.18 7.87 24.87
N ASP A 204 -1.55 9.03 24.74
CA ASP A 204 -1.46 10.04 25.81
C ASP A 204 -2.70 10.95 25.91
N GLY A 205 -3.71 10.71 25.07
CA GLY A 205 -4.93 11.53 24.98
C GLY A 205 -4.77 12.80 24.15
N SER A 206 -3.57 13.15 23.69
CA SER A 206 -3.37 14.25 22.75
C SER A 206 -3.90 13.89 21.36
N SER A 207 -4.13 14.89 20.51
CA SER A 207 -4.53 14.69 19.12
C SER A 207 -3.57 15.41 18.19
N ARG A 208 -3.25 14.78 17.05
CA ARG A 208 -2.37 15.36 16.03
C ARG A 208 -3.00 15.24 14.65
N PRO A 209 -2.88 16.27 13.79
CA PRO A 209 -3.21 16.12 12.39
C PRO A 209 -2.20 15.20 11.70
N HIS A 210 -2.68 14.33 10.82
CA HIS A 210 -1.84 13.50 9.96
C HIS A 210 -2.43 13.47 8.55
N LEU A 211 -1.58 13.53 7.54
CA LEU A 211 -2.01 13.53 6.14
C LEU A 211 -2.31 12.08 5.75
N VAL A 212 -3.49 11.90 5.17
CA VAL A 212 -3.91 10.66 4.55
C VAL A 212 -3.85 10.85 3.04
N VAL A 213 -3.14 9.98 2.34
CA VAL A 213 -3.13 9.90 0.87
C VAL A 213 -3.85 8.60 0.50
N PRO A 214 -5.14 8.65 0.08
CA PRO A 214 -5.93 7.44 -0.13
C PRO A 214 -5.34 6.50 -1.18
N TYR A 215 -5.45 5.20 -0.90
CA TYR A 215 -5.09 4.12 -1.82
C TYR A 215 -6.35 3.46 -2.41
N THR A 216 -6.17 2.35 -3.14
CA THR A 216 -7.23 1.65 -3.87
C THR A 216 -7.19 0.14 -3.64
N LEU A 217 -8.37 -0.49 -3.57
CA LEU A 217 -8.55 -1.94 -3.64
C LEU A 217 -9.30 -2.39 -4.91
N ASP A 218 -9.64 -1.45 -5.79
CA ASP A 218 -10.44 -1.66 -6.99
C ASP A 218 -9.64 -1.42 -8.27
N ALA A 219 -8.98 -0.27 -8.40
CA ALA A 219 -7.95 0.01 -9.41
C ALA A 219 -6.62 -0.67 -9.03
N ASN A 220 -6.71 -1.97 -8.77
CA ASN A 220 -5.64 -2.76 -8.17
C ASN A 220 -5.63 -4.17 -8.77
N ASP A 221 -4.46 -4.64 -9.22
CA ASP A 221 -4.31 -5.96 -9.82
C ASP A 221 -4.51 -7.12 -8.82
N MET A 222 -4.56 -6.85 -7.50
CA MET A 222 -4.98 -7.83 -6.48
C MET A 222 -6.33 -8.48 -6.80
N ARG A 223 -7.14 -7.81 -7.63
CA ARG A 223 -8.42 -8.31 -8.09
C ARG A 223 -8.29 -9.52 -9.00
N PHE A 224 -7.18 -9.74 -9.71
CA PHE A 224 -6.94 -11.00 -10.42
C PHE A 224 -6.95 -12.23 -9.48
N ALA A 225 -6.49 -12.04 -8.24
CA ALA A 225 -6.46 -13.09 -7.21
C ALA A 225 -7.64 -13.02 -6.22
N SER A 226 -8.75 -12.36 -6.60
CA SER A 226 -9.93 -12.17 -5.76
C SER A 226 -11.18 -12.86 -6.36
N PRO A 227 -12.16 -13.31 -5.54
CA PRO A 227 -13.31 -14.07 -6.05
C PRO A 227 -14.14 -13.40 -7.16
N GLN A 228 -14.30 -12.07 -7.15
CA GLN A 228 -15.03 -11.33 -8.20
C GLN A 228 -14.18 -11.08 -9.46
N GLY A 229 -12.87 -11.31 -9.38
CA GLY A 229 -11.77 -10.70 -10.12
C GLY A 229 -11.84 -10.48 -11.63
N PHE A 230 -10.87 -9.69 -12.11
CA PHE A 230 -10.60 -9.52 -13.53
C PHE A 230 -10.15 -10.86 -14.15
N ASN A 231 -10.72 -11.23 -15.30
CA ASN A 231 -10.37 -12.49 -15.98
C ASN A 231 -9.25 -12.33 -17.01
N THR A 232 -9.05 -11.11 -17.52
CA THR A 232 -8.08 -10.84 -18.58
C THR A 232 -7.42 -9.48 -18.36
N ALA A 233 -6.27 -9.27 -19.00
CA ALA A 233 -5.61 -7.97 -19.03
C ALA A 233 -6.52 -6.87 -19.63
N GLY A 234 -7.41 -7.23 -20.56
CA GLY A 234 -8.39 -6.31 -21.12
C GLY A 234 -9.35 -5.75 -20.07
N HIS A 235 -9.84 -6.59 -19.15
CA HIS A 235 -10.73 -6.12 -18.08
C HIS A 235 -10.04 -5.12 -17.15
N PHE A 236 -8.80 -5.38 -16.74
CA PHE A 236 -8.08 -4.44 -15.88
C PHE A 236 -7.72 -3.15 -16.60
N PHE A 237 -7.30 -3.25 -17.87
CA PHE A 237 -7.06 -2.06 -18.71
C PHE A 237 -8.32 -1.22 -18.86
N ASP A 238 -9.47 -1.82 -19.21
CA ASP A 238 -10.73 -1.10 -19.39
C ASP A 238 -11.16 -0.45 -18.07
N TYR A 239 -11.01 -1.14 -16.93
CA TYR A 239 -11.28 -0.56 -15.61
C TYR A 239 -10.43 0.67 -15.34
N LEU A 240 -9.11 0.57 -15.53
CA LEU A 240 -8.19 1.70 -15.32
C LEU A 240 -8.44 2.85 -16.29
N ARG A 241 -8.74 2.54 -17.57
CA ARG A 241 -9.08 3.54 -18.58
C ARG A 241 -10.34 4.30 -18.16
N ASP A 242 -11.39 3.57 -17.79
CA ASP A 242 -12.67 4.18 -17.44
C ASP A 242 -12.54 5.04 -16.16
N SER A 243 -11.81 4.56 -15.15
CA SER A 243 -11.46 5.37 -13.95
C SER A 243 -10.70 6.64 -14.32
N PHE A 244 -9.68 6.54 -15.19
CA PHE A 244 -8.92 7.68 -15.66
C PHE A 244 -9.80 8.67 -16.43
N ASP A 245 -10.62 8.21 -17.37
CA ASP A 245 -11.43 9.05 -18.25
C ASP A 245 -12.44 9.88 -17.45
N VAL A 246 -13.08 9.29 -16.43
CA VAL A 246 -14.00 9.99 -15.52
C VAL A 246 -13.24 11.07 -14.74
N LEU A 247 -12.18 10.71 -14.03
CA LEU A 247 -11.43 11.65 -13.19
C LEU A 247 -10.75 12.75 -14.01
N TYR A 248 -10.28 12.42 -15.21
CA TYR A 248 -9.72 13.40 -16.14
C TYR A 248 -10.79 14.38 -16.61
N ALA A 249 -12.00 13.90 -16.95
CA ALA A 249 -13.12 14.75 -17.33
C ALA A 249 -13.49 15.72 -16.20
N GLU A 250 -13.73 15.22 -14.99
CA GLU A 250 -14.03 16.01 -13.79
C GLU A 250 -12.92 17.00 -13.44
N GLY A 251 -11.67 16.64 -13.74
CA GLY A 251 -10.49 17.48 -13.51
C GLY A 251 -10.46 18.82 -14.25
N ALA A 252 -11.42 19.09 -15.14
CA ALA A 252 -11.64 20.45 -15.65
C ALA A 252 -12.11 21.41 -14.56
N GLU A 253 -12.85 20.90 -13.57
CA GLU A 253 -13.46 21.66 -12.49
C GLU A 253 -12.88 21.26 -11.14
N THR A 254 -12.68 19.96 -10.91
CA THR A 254 -12.25 19.42 -9.63
C THR A 254 -11.22 18.29 -9.81
N PRO A 255 -9.92 18.62 -10.00
CA PRO A 255 -8.85 17.62 -10.15
C PRO A 255 -8.74 16.64 -8.98
N ARG A 256 -8.36 15.40 -9.28
CA ARG A 256 -8.29 14.27 -8.33
C ARG A 256 -7.00 13.46 -8.44
N LEU A 257 -6.82 12.55 -7.48
CA LEU A 257 -5.79 11.51 -7.46
C LEU A 257 -6.40 10.18 -7.93
N LEU A 258 -5.69 9.47 -8.80
CA LEU A 258 -5.94 8.07 -9.14
C LEU A 258 -4.75 7.22 -8.72
N SER A 259 -4.95 6.37 -7.72
CA SER A 259 -3.96 5.37 -7.31
C SER A 259 -4.12 4.09 -8.15
N ILE A 260 -3.02 3.43 -8.51
CA ILE A 260 -3.02 2.18 -9.27
C ILE A 260 -2.14 1.17 -8.54
N GLY A 261 -2.77 0.14 -7.98
CA GLY A 261 -2.07 -0.93 -7.24
C GLY A 261 -1.56 -2.04 -8.14
N MET A 262 -0.28 -2.39 -8.00
CA MET A 262 0.39 -3.43 -8.76
C MET A 262 1.20 -4.34 -7.83
N HIS A 263 1.29 -5.63 -8.15
CA HIS A 263 2.10 -6.61 -7.44
C HIS A 263 3.09 -7.27 -8.41
N GLY A 264 4.22 -7.77 -7.89
CA GLY A 264 5.22 -8.42 -8.74
C GLY A 264 4.73 -9.73 -9.37
N ARG A 265 3.69 -10.34 -8.83
CA ARG A 265 3.20 -11.68 -9.18
C ARG A 265 1.89 -11.62 -9.95
#